data_AF-A0A953ZV70-F1
#
_entry.id   AF-A0A953ZV70-F1
#
_cell.length_a   1.000
_cell.length_b   1.000
_cell.length_c   1.000
_cell.angle_alpha   90.00
_cell.angle_beta   90.00
_cell.angle_gamma   90.00
#
_symmetry.space_group_name_H-M   'P 1'
#
loop_
_entity.id
_entity.type
_entity.pdbx_description
1 polymer ?
#
loop_
_entity_poly.entity_id
_entity_poly.type
_entity_poly.pdbx_seq_one_letter_code
_entity_poly.pdbx_strand_id
1 'polypeptide(L)'
;IVGMKLMHISDELAARHYAQHKERPFYAGLVRFMTSSPVVALALQGNGAIAMCRKMMGATFGADAEPGTIRGDFGSSRSFNLVHGSDSPEAAARELALFFPEGLVEWDYQSTWIYDASEEL
;
A
#
# COMPACT_ATOMS: atom_id res chain seq x y z
N ILE A 1 -0.95 1.64 -13.45
CA ILE A 1 0.12 2.05 -12.50
C ILE A 1 0.50 3.48 -12.84
N VAL A 2 0.58 4.36 -11.85
CA VAL A 2 0.95 5.78 -12.02
C VAL A 2 2.22 6.17 -11.26
N GLY A 3 2.82 5.22 -10.55
CA GLY A 3 4.13 5.38 -9.92
C GLY A 3 4.67 4.02 -9.45
N MET A 4 5.96 3.80 -9.63
CA MET A 4 6.65 2.59 -9.15
C MET A 4 8.12 2.90 -8.92
N LYS A 5 8.65 2.54 -7.75
CA LYS A 5 10.10 2.59 -7.50
C LYS A 5 10.57 1.56 -6.50
N LEU A 6 11.73 0.97 -6.77
CA LEU A 6 12.52 0.22 -5.79
C LEU A 6 13.31 1.24 -4.95
N MET A 7 13.13 1.24 -3.64
CA MET A 7 13.79 2.20 -2.76
C MET A 7 14.11 1.60 -1.40
N HIS A 8 15.12 2.15 -0.74
CA HIS A 8 15.38 1.90 0.67
C HIS A 8 14.74 3.02 1.49
N ILE A 9 13.80 2.66 2.38
CA ILE A 9 13.14 3.65 3.25
C ILE A 9 14.14 4.11 4.32
N SER A 10 14.34 5.42 4.44
CA SER A 10 15.12 6.01 5.54
C SER A 10 14.33 6.01 6.86
N ASP A 11 15.02 6.01 8.00
CA ASP A 11 14.39 6.12 9.33
C ASP A 11 13.50 7.35 9.46
N GLU A 12 13.90 8.49 8.86
CA GLU A 12 13.09 9.71 8.85
C GLU A 12 11.78 9.52 8.07
N LEU A 13 11.85 8.92 6.89
CA LEU A 13 10.68 8.63 6.07
C LEU A 13 9.73 7.64 6.77
N ALA A 14 10.27 6.57 7.36
CA ALA A 14 9.50 5.60 8.14
C ALA A 14 8.83 6.26 9.35
N ALA A 15 9.53 7.14 10.06
CA ALA A 15 8.99 7.87 11.20
C ALA A 15 7.84 8.82 10.82
N ARG A 16 7.94 9.48 9.66
CA ARG A 16 6.85 10.29 9.10
C ARG A 16 5.66 9.43 8.69
N HIS A 17 5.90 8.29 8.06
CA HIS A 17 4.84 7.35 7.64
C HIS A 17 4.06 6.80 8.85
N TYR A 18 4.76 6.43 9.93
CA TYR A 18 4.15 5.90 11.15
C TYR A 18 3.94 6.94 12.26
N ALA A 19 3.87 8.22 11.93
CA ALA A 19 3.74 9.29 12.93
C ALA A 19 2.54 9.08 13.87
N GLN A 20 1.44 8.53 13.36
CA GLN A 20 0.23 8.20 14.13
C GLN A 20 0.44 7.06 15.14
N HIS A 21 1.53 6.30 15.03
CA HIS A 21 1.85 5.17 15.91
C HIS A 21 2.99 5.48 16.87
N LYS A 22 3.52 6.71 16.92
CA LYS A 22 4.73 7.07 17.68
C LYS A 22 4.68 6.69 19.17
N GLU A 23 3.51 6.75 19.79
CA GLU A 23 3.31 6.41 21.20
C GLU A 23 3.03 4.91 21.44
N ARG A 24 2.94 4.10 20.37
CA ARG A 24 2.65 2.67 20.47
C ARG A 24 3.91 1.89 20.83
N PRO A 25 3.82 0.86 21.69
CA PRO A 25 4.99 0.11 22.14
C PRO A 25 5.74 -0.61 21.02
N PHE A 26 5.07 -0.90 19.90
CA PHE A 26 5.66 -1.56 18.73
C PHE A 26 6.32 -0.59 17.72
N TYR A 27 6.23 0.73 17.92
CA TYR A 27 6.69 1.72 16.95
C TYR A 27 8.17 1.57 16.57
N ALA A 28 9.05 1.43 17.56
CA ALA A 28 10.49 1.31 17.30
C ALA A 28 10.81 0.05 16.47
N GLY A 29 10.13 -1.06 16.75
CA GLY A 29 10.28 -2.29 15.98
C GLY A 29 9.75 -2.15 14.54
N LEU A 30 8.64 -1.43 14.37
CA LEU A 30 8.02 -1.17 13.07
C LEU A 30 8.93 -0.33 12.16
N VAL A 31 9.50 0.76 12.70
CA VAL A 31 10.47 1.59 11.97
C VAL A 31 11.68 0.74 11.57
N ARG A 32 12.29 0.03 12.53
CA ARG A 32 13.45 -0.83 12.27
C ARG A 32 13.17 -1.90 11.20
N PHE A 33 11.98 -2.50 11.21
CA PHE A 33 11.61 -3.49 10.21
C PHE A 33 11.50 -2.87 8.83
N MET A 34 10.80 -1.74 8.70
CA MET A 34 10.55 -1.09 7.41
C MET A 34 11.79 -0.46 6.78
N THR A 35 12.82 -0.17 7.58
CA THR A 35 14.12 0.33 7.09
C THR A 35 15.17 -0.77 6.97
N SER A 36 14.83 -2.03 7.25
CA SER A 36 15.81 -3.14 7.22
C SER A 36 16.15 -3.63 5.82
N SER A 37 15.34 -3.34 4.81
CA SER A 37 15.54 -3.81 3.44
C SER A 37 14.84 -2.90 2.42
N PRO A 38 15.23 -2.95 1.13
CA PRO A 38 14.52 -2.25 0.07
C PRO A 38 13.08 -2.72 -0.09
N VAL A 39 12.21 -1.81 -0.50
CA VAL A 39 10.79 -2.05 -0.81
C VAL A 39 10.49 -1.59 -2.24
N VAL A 40 9.41 -2.12 -2.81
CA VAL A 40 8.78 -1.54 -3.99
C VAL A 40 7.60 -0.68 -3.54
N ALA A 41 7.68 0.63 -3.77
CA ALA A 41 6.56 1.53 -3.61
C ALA A 41 5.75 1.57 -4.91
N LEU A 42 4.43 1.46 -4.81
CA LEU A 42 3.50 1.51 -5.94
C LEU A 42 2.43 2.59 -5.70
N ALA A 43 2.14 3.35 -6.75
CA ALA A 43 0.97 4.21 -6.85
C ALA A 43 0.03 3.65 -7.91
N LEU A 44 -1.17 3.29 -7.49
CA LEU A 44 -2.20 2.65 -8.31
C LEU A 44 -3.41 3.57 -8.42
N GLN A 45 -3.94 3.71 -9.63
CA GLN A 45 -5.12 4.51 -9.93
C GLN A 45 -6.16 3.59 -10.58
N GLY A 46 -7.43 3.81 -10.22
CA GLY A 46 -8.58 3.10 -10.75
C GLY A 46 -9.80 3.29 -9.84
N ASN A 47 -10.98 2.98 -10.36
CA ASN A 47 -12.23 3.08 -9.62
C ASN A 47 -12.23 2.06 -8.47
N GLY A 48 -12.46 2.52 -7.24
CA GLY A 48 -12.39 1.67 -6.05
C GLY A 48 -10.99 1.09 -5.77
N ALA A 49 -9.90 1.67 -6.31
CA ALA A 49 -8.55 1.11 -6.21
C ALA A 49 -8.13 0.74 -4.79
N ILE A 50 -8.45 1.57 -3.79
CA ILE A 50 -8.13 1.30 -2.38
C ILE A 50 -8.81 0.00 -1.91
N ALA A 51 -10.13 -0.10 -2.10
CA ALA A 51 -10.90 -1.27 -1.69
C ALA A 51 -10.45 -2.53 -2.44
N MET A 52 -10.21 -2.43 -3.74
CA MET A 52 -9.71 -3.54 -4.55
C MET A 52 -8.31 -3.99 -4.10
N CYS A 53 -7.38 -3.05 -3.86
CA CYS A 53 -6.05 -3.39 -3.36
C CYS A 53 -6.13 -4.09 -2.00
N ARG A 54 -6.93 -3.56 -1.07
CA ARG A 54 -7.13 -4.16 0.25
C ARG A 54 -7.75 -5.55 0.16
N LYS A 55 -8.69 -5.76 -0.76
CA LYS A 55 -9.28 -7.08 -1.05
C LYS A 55 -8.24 -8.06 -1.59
N MET A 56 -7.44 -7.65 -2.58
CA MET A 56 -6.37 -8.49 -3.15
C MET A 56 -5.26 -8.82 -2.13
N MET A 57 -4.97 -7.90 -1.21
CA MET A 57 -3.99 -8.15 -0.14
C MET A 57 -4.46 -9.23 0.83
N GLY A 58 -5.76 -9.30 1.12
CA GLY A 58 -6.32 -10.19 2.14
C GLY A 58 -6.19 -9.64 3.56
N ALA A 59 -6.75 -10.38 4.52
CA ALA A 59 -6.72 -10.02 5.94
C ALA A 59 -5.28 -9.81 6.45
N THR A 60 -5.09 -8.98 7.48
CA THR A 60 -3.75 -8.62 8.00
C THR A 60 -2.94 -9.82 8.47
N PHE A 61 -3.61 -10.85 9.01
CA PHE A 61 -2.98 -12.13 9.35
C PHE A 61 -3.29 -13.16 8.27
N GLY A 62 -2.25 -13.73 7.66
CA GLY A 62 -2.40 -14.65 6.52
C GLY A 62 -3.27 -15.88 6.81
N ALA A 63 -3.25 -16.39 8.04
CA ALA A 63 -4.12 -17.52 8.41
C ALA A 63 -5.62 -17.18 8.41
N ASP A 64 -5.96 -15.89 8.53
CA ASP A 64 -7.33 -15.39 8.45
C ASP A 64 -7.66 -14.85 7.04
N ALA A 65 -6.70 -14.91 6.10
CA ALA A 65 -6.85 -14.40 4.75
C ALA A 65 -7.28 -15.52 3.79
N GLU A 66 -8.23 -15.21 2.91
CA GLU A 66 -8.74 -16.17 1.93
C GLU A 66 -7.66 -16.63 0.94
N PRO A 67 -7.66 -17.91 0.52
CA PRO A 67 -6.83 -18.38 -0.59
C PRO A 67 -7.03 -17.54 -1.86
N GLY A 68 -5.95 -17.30 -2.61
CA GLY A 68 -5.92 -16.42 -3.78
C GLY A 68 -5.64 -14.94 -3.45
N THR A 69 -5.58 -14.57 -2.17
CA THR A 69 -5.08 -13.25 -1.75
C THR A 69 -3.58 -13.30 -1.49
N ILE A 70 -2.88 -12.17 -1.61
CA ILE A 70 -1.43 -12.10 -1.42
C ILE A 70 -1.02 -12.65 -0.04
N ARG A 71 -1.73 -12.27 1.02
CA ARG A 71 -1.42 -12.73 2.38
C ARG A 71 -1.92 -14.14 2.65
N GLY A 72 -3.01 -14.58 2.05
CA GLY A 72 -3.50 -15.96 2.18
C GLY A 72 -2.54 -16.97 1.56
N ASP A 73 -1.99 -16.64 0.39
CA ASP A 73 -1.11 -17.56 -0.35
C ASP A 73 0.35 -17.52 0.13
N PHE A 74 0.83 -16.35 0.59
CA PHE A 74 2.25 -16.15 0.86
C PHE A 74 2.56 -15.64 2.28
N GLY A 75 1.56 -15.18 3.03
CA GLY A 75 1.77 -14.60 4.36
C GLY A 75 1.88 -15.66 5.46
N SER A 76 2.93 -15.61 6.28
CA SER A 76 3.14 -16.55 7.39
C SER A 76 2.99 -15.94 8.79
N SER A 77 2.90 -14.61 8.89
CA SER A 77 2.86 -13.90 10.18
C SER A 77 2.04 -12.62 10.09
N ARG A 78 1.46 -12.19 11.21
CA ARG A 78 0.72 -10.93 11.32
C ARG A 78 1.64 -9.70 11.17
N SER A 79 2.86 -9.78 11.68
CA SER A 79 3.84 -8.68 11.64
C SER A 79 4.69 -8.68 10.38
N PHE A 80 4.80 -9.82 9.69
CA PHE A 80 5.56 -9.99 8.46
C PHE A 80 4.62 -10.46 7.33
N ASN A 81 3.70 -9.59 6.95
CA ASN A 81 2.58 -9.89 6.05
C ASN A 81 2.80 -9.37 4.61
N LEU A 82 4.06 -9.19 4.23
CA LEU A 82 4.57 -8.91 2.87
C LEU A 82 4.22 -7.55 2.25
N VAL A 83 2.99 -7.08 2.40
CA VAL A 83 2.46 -5.92 1.66
C VAL A 83 1.68 -4.97 2.56
N HIS A 84 1.82 -3.67 2.28
CA HIS A 84 1.03 -2.58 2.87
C HIS A 84 0.13 -1.95 1.82
N GLY A 85 -1.00 -1.42 2.24
CA GLY A 85 -1.90 -0.63 1.39
C GLY A 85 -2.72 0.33 2.24
N SER A 86 -2.91 1.54 1.72
CA SER A 86 -3.71 2.58 2.36
C SER A 86 -5.12 2.06 2.69
N ASP A 87 -5.70 2.55 3.79
CA ASP A 87 -7.00 2.10 4.29
C ASP A 87 -8.17 3.03 3.97
N SER A 88 -7.86 4.23 3.47
CA SER A 88 -8.79 5.32 3.26
C SER A 88 -8.24 6.28 2.20
N PRO A 89 -9.11 7.06 1.51
CA PRO A 89 -8.66 8.11 0.59
C PRO A 89 -7.69 9.11 1.24
N GLU A 90 -7.94 9.47 2.50
CA GLU A 90 -7.10 10.41 3.24
C GLU A 90 -5.72 9.79 3.54
N ALA A 91 -5.66 8.51 3.90
CA ALA A 91 -4.39 7.81 4.06
C ALA A 91 -3.64 7.69 2.74
N ALA A 92 -4.34 7.32 1.66
CA ALA A 92 -3.74 7.21 0.33
C ALA A 92 -3.13 8.53 -0.13
N ALA A 93 -3.84 9.65 0.03
CA ALA A 93 -3.32 10.97 -0.33
C ALA A 93 -2.05 11.34 0.46
N ARG A 94 -2.04 11.10 1.78
CA ARG A 94 -0.85 11.35 2.63
C ARG A 94 0.33 10.46 2.24
N GLU A 95 0.08 9.16 2.04
CA GLU A 95 1.11 8.19 1.69
C GLU A 95 1.69 8.48 0.30
N LEU A 96 0.86 8.79 -0.70
CA LEU A 96 1.32 9.16 -2.03
C LEU A 96 2.19 10.42 -2.01
N ALA A 97 1.78 11.46 -1.29
CA ALA A 97 2.58 12.68 -1.14
C ALA A 97 3.93 12.42 -0.43
N LEU A 98 3.96 11.45 0.48
CA LEU A 98 5.16 11.10 1.24
C LEU A 98 6.14 10.26 0.41
N PHE A 99 5.63 9.28 -0.34
CA PHE A 99 6.46 8.36 -1.11
C PHE A 99 6.75 8.84 -2.53
N PHE A 100 5.94 9.70 -3.14
CA PHE A 100 6.11 10.24 -4.48
C PHE A 100 6.04 11.79 -4.50
N PRO A 101 6.91 12.49 -3.75
CA PRO A 101 6.93 13.95 -3.72
C PRO A 101 7.23 14.60 -5.08
N GLU A 102 7.88 13.86 -5.99
CA GLU A 102 8.14 14.23 -7.37
C GLU A 102 6.88 14.22 -8.26
N GLY A 103 5.76 13.73 -7.75
CA GLY A 103 4.51 13.57 -8.49
C GLY A 103 4.32 12.16 -9.06
N LEU A 104 3.22 12.00 -9.80
CA LEU A 104 2.81 10.74 -10.43
C LEU A 104 2.82 10.90 -11.94
N VAL A 105 2.92 9.77 -12.65
CA VAL A 105 2.85 9.73 -14.10
C VAL A 105 1.40 9.88 -14.54
N GLU A 106 1.12 10.92 -15.31
CA GLU A 106 -0.17 11.13 -15.96
C GLU A 106 -0.19 10.42 -17.31
N TRP A 107 -1.16 9.53 -17.52
CA TRP A 107 -1.41 8.91 -18.81
C TRP A 107 -2.87 8.44 -18.89
N ASP A 108 -3.41 8.43 -20.12
CA ASP A 108 -4.74 7.91 -20.40
C ASP A 108 -4.66 6.40 -20.65
N TYR A 109 -5.24 5.61 -19.74
CA TYR A 109 -5.46 4.20 -19.99
C TYR A 109 -6.82 4.07 -20.67
N GLN A 110 -6.84 3.58 -21.92
CA GLN A 110 -8.06 3.46 -22.73
C GLN A 110 -9.17 2.75 -21.94
N SER A 111 -10.08 3.54 -21.39
CA SER A 111 -10.93 3.15 -20.28
C SER A 111 -12.11 2.30 -20.74
N THR A 112 -12.52 2.38 -22.01
CA THR A 112 -13.74 1.74 -22.52
C THR A 112 -13.71 0.21 -22.51
N TRP A 113 -12.53 -0.41 -22.39
CA TRP A 113 -12.38 -1.86 -22.27
C TRP A 113 -12.17 -2.34 -20.82
N ILE A 114 -12.02 -1.39 -19.89
CA ILE A 114 -11.71 -1.66 -18.47
C ILE A 114 -12.88 -1.25 -17.58
N TYR A 115 -13.53 -0.14 -17.90
CA TYR A 115 -14.70 0.39 -17.24
C TYR A 115 -15.82 0.57 -18.25
N ASP A 116 -16.98 0.01 -17.93
CA ASP A 116 -18.21 0.31 -18.65
C ASP A 116 -18.70 1.70 -18.21
N ALA A 117 -18.67 2.67 -19.12
CA ALA A 117 -19.13 4.03 -18.86
C ALA A 117 -20.64 4.12 -18.56
N SER A 118 -21.39 3.03 -18.75
CA SER A 118 -22.81 2.93 -18.42
C SER A 118 -23.10 2.41 -17.00
N GLU A 119 -22.11 1.88 -16.29
CA GLU A 119 -22.26 1.47 -14.89
C GLU A 119 -21.98 2.65 -13.94
N GLU A 120 -22.89 2.91 -13.00
CA GLU A 120 -22.63 3.83 -11.88
C GLU A 120 -21.67 3.15 -10.89
N LEU A 121 -20.57 3.83 -10.55
CA LEU A 121 -19.52 3.39 -9.63
C LEU A 121 -19.72 3.91 -8.21
#